data_AF-A0A3G8R496-F1
#
_entry.id   AF-A0A3G8R496-F1
#
_cell.length_a   1.000
_cell.length_b   1.000
_cell.length_c   1.000
_cell.angle_alpha   90.00
_cell.angle_beta   90.00
_cell.angle_gamma   90.00
#
_symmetry.space_group_name_H-M   'P 1'
#
loop_
_entity.id
_entity.type
_entity.pdbx_description
1 polymer ?
#
loop_
_entity_poly.entity_id
_entity_poly.type
_entity_poly.pdbx_seq_one_letter_code
_entity_poly.pdbx_strand_id
1 'polypeptide(L)'
;MEIYAIDTSKPEAENHYELLVNRVSLAKQHKLDRFLHREDALRGLYADVLLRWLACRQLKIPNASLQFTYNAFGKPSLLNAPAFHFNVSHSGKWVVCAIDDHPLGIDIEQLRPIDFEVGRVCFSDTEYDALMHQDAESRLSYFYDLWTLKESFVKAEGQGLTLPLKSFSFELETQPSIGFTTEGFTTVYCHFKQYELDPDYKMAVCAAHDDFAQVVQQVDINTLRLEVATLA
;
A
#
# COMPACT_ATOMS: atom_id res chain seq x y z
N MET A 1 -0.76 9.09 -12.18
CA MET A 1 -1.09 8.09 -11.13
C MET A 1 -2.42 7.38 -11.36
N GLU A 2 -2.46 6.06 -11.12
CA GLU A 2 -3.71 5.28 -10.98
C GLU A 2 -3.69 4.42 -9.72
N ILE A 3 -4.87 4.18 -9.11
CA ILE A 3 -5.00 3.39 -7.88
C ILE A 3 -6.16 2.40 -8.02
N TYR A 4 -5.89 1.16 -7.65
CA TYR A 4 -6.85 0.05 -7.71
C TYR A 4 -6.97 -0.66 -6.37
N ALA A 5 -8.16 -1.16 -6.06
CA ALA A 5 -8.46 -1.89 -4.83
C ALA A 5 -9.26 -3.16 -5.08
N ILE A 6 -9.05 -4.18 -4.25
CA ILE A 6 -9.77 -5.45 -4.28
C ILE A 6 -10.21 -5.84 -2.87
N ASP A 7 -11.47 -6.24 -2.74
CA ASP A 7 -12.04 -6.81 -1.53
C ASP A 7 -11.90 -8.34 -1.54
N THR A 8 -10.96 -8.86 -0.76
CA THR A 8 -10.69 -10.30 -0.62
C THR A 8 -11.61 -11.02 0.36
N SER A 9 -12.61 -10.35 0.94
CA SER A 9 -13.61 -11.02 1.79
C SER A 9 -14.67 -11.79 0.99
N LYS A 10 -14.74 -11.56 -0.32
CA LYS A 10 -15.69 -12.22 -1.23
C LYS A 10 -15.36 -13.72 -1.35
N PRO A 11 -16.36 -14.63 -1.35
CA PRO A 11 -16.12 -16.08 -1.49
C PRO A 11 -15.31 -16.45 -2.74
N GLU A 12 -15.45 -15.67 -3.81
CA GLU A 12 -14.71 -15.79 -5.06
C GLU A 12 -13.20 -15.71 -4.86
N ALA A 13 -12.73 -15.00 -3.83
CA ALA A 13 -11.31 -14.90 -3.50
C ALA A 13 -10.71 -16.28 -3.23
N GLU A 14 -11.41 -17.07 -2.42
CA GLU A 14 -11.01 -18.44 -2.07
C GLU A 14 -11.19 -19.37 -3.26
N ASN A 15 -12.33 -19.27 -3.96
CA ASN A 15 -12.65 -20.12 -5.11
C ASN A 15 -11.63 -20.02 -6.25
N HIS A 16 -10.96 -18.88 -6.39
CA HIS A 16 -9.98 -18.63 -7.44
C HIS A 16 -8.53 -18.93 -7.02
N TYR A 17 -8.28 -19.28 -5.75
CA TYR A 17 -6.92 -19.39 -5.22
C TYR A 17 -6.05 -20.36 -6.01
N GLU A 18 -6.50 -21.60 -6.20
CA GLU A 18 -5.75 -22.65 -6.91
C GLU A 18 -5.42 -22.26 -8.36
N LEU A 19 -6.32 -21.52 -9.01
CA LEU A 19 -6.09 -21.04 -10.36
C LEU A 19 -5.02 -19.94 -10.40
N LEU A 20 -5.11 -18.99 -9.46
CA LEU A 20 -4.28 -17.78 -9.44
C LEU A 20 -2.89 -18.02 -8.85
N VAL A 21 -2.73 -18.92 -7.88
CA VAL A 21 -1.43 -19.25 -7.27
C VAL A 21 -0.45 -19.79 -8.32
N ASN A 22 -0.96 -20.50 -9.33
CA ASN A 22 -0.18 -21.00 -10.47
C ASN A 22 0.21 -19.90 -11.48
N ARG A 23 -0.20 -18.64 -11.26
CA ARG A 23 0.10 -17.49 -12.12
C ARG A 23 1.11 -16.51 -11.51
N VAL A 24 1.51 -16.74 -10.27
CA VAL A 24 2.57 -15.99 -9.60
C VAL A 24 3.88 -16.77 -9.62
N SER A 25 5.00 -16.12 -9.28
CA SER A 25 6.32 -16.77 -9.29
C SER A 25 6.41 -17.89 -8.25
N LEU A 26 7.26 -18.89 -8.48
CA LEU A 26 7.51 -19.97 -7.51
C LEU A 26 7.96 -19.43 -6.14
N ALA A 27 8.80 -18.39 -6.12
CA ALA A 27 9.19 -17.71 -4.89
C ALA A 27 7.99 -17.11 -4.14
N LYS A 28 7.01 -16.57 -4.87
CA LYS A 28 5.76 -16.09 -4.29
C LYS A 28 4.92 -17.25 -3.76
N GLN A 29 4.75 -18.33 -4.52
CA GLN A 29 4.01 -19.52 -4.06
C GLN A 29 4.56 -20.04 -2.73
N HIS A 30 5.89 -20.23 -2.63
CA HIS A 30 6.53 -20.63 -1.38
C HIS A 30 6.34 -19.63 -0.24
N LYS A 31 6.28 -18.33 -0.52
CA LYS A 31 5.96 -17.33 0.51
C LYS A 31 4.51 -17.48 0.99
N LEU A 32 3.58 -17.77 0.08
CA LEU A 32 2.16 -17.98 0.40
C LEU A 32 1.95 -19.22 1.28
N ASP A 33 2.66 -20.31 0.99
CA ASP A 33 2.59 -21.57 1.75
C ASP A 33 3.06 -21.44 3.21
N ARG A 34 3.82 -20.39 3.52
CA ARG A 34 4.36 -20.14 4.86
C ARG A 34 3.42 -19.35 5.77
N PHE A 35 2.33 -18.81 5.24
CA PHE A 35 1.37 -18.08 6.07
C PHE A 35 0.61 -19.04 6.97
N LEU A 36 0.50 -18.68 8.25
CA LEU A 36 -0.28 -19.44 9.22
C LEU A 36 -1.79 -19.27 8.98
N HIS A 37 -2.22 -18.06 8.63
CA HIS A 37 -3.62 -17.74 8.39
C HIS A 37 -3.93 -17.66 6.90
N ARG A 38 -5.04 -18.29 6.51
CA ARG A 38 -5.48 -18.32 5.11
C ARG A 38 -5.72 -16.94 4.52
N GLU A 39 -6.25 -16.02 5.32
CA GLU A 39 -6.51 -14.65 4.89
C GLU A 39 -5.24 -13.88 4.51
N ASP A 40 -4.12 -14.14 5.19
CA ASP A 40 -2.83 -13.54 4.84
C ASP A 40 -2.32 -14.08 3.50
N ALA A 41 -2.50 -15.38 3.25
CA ALA A 41 -2.19 -15.98 1.96
C ALA A 41 -3.06 -15.41 0.84
N LEU A 42 -4.36 -15.21 1.08
CA LEU A 42 -5.27 -14.57 0.12
C LEU A 42 -4.84 -13.13 -0.19
N ARG A 43 -4.65 -12.28 0.82
CA ARG A 43 -4.17 -10.90 0.63
C ARG A 43 -2.84 -10.88 -0.12
N GLY A 44 -1.91 -11.73 0.28
CA GLY A 44 -0.60 -11.87 -0.36
C GLY A 44 -0.71 -12.29 -1.82
N LEU A 45 -1.60 -13.22 -2.16
CA LEU A 45 -1.84 -13.66 -3.53
C LEU A 45 -2.43 -12.54 -4.37
N TYR A 46 -3.53 -11.93 -3.90
CA TYR A 46 -4.23 -10.87 -4.62
C TYR A 46 -3.38 -9.61 -4.79
N ALA A 47 -2.49 -9.31 -3.85
CA ALA A 47 -1.48 -8.26 -3.99
C ALA A 47 -0.56 -8.49 -5.20
N ASP A 48 -0.10 -9.72 -5.39
CA ASP A 48 0.80 -10.08 -6.50
C ASP A 48 0.04 -10.14 -7.84
N VAL A 49 -1.17 -10.72 -7.82
CA VAL A 49 -2.03 -10.86 -8.99
C VAL A 49 -2.50 -9.49 -9.51
N LEU A 50 -2.94 -8.59 -8.61
CA LEU A 50 -3.36 -7.23 -8.98
C LEU A 50 -2.21 -6.47 -9.64
N LEU A 51 -1.02 -6.52 -9.03
CA LEU A 51 0.17 -5.89 -9.59
C LEU A 51 0.52 -6.44 -10.98
N ARG A 52 0.58 -7.77 -11.14
CA ARG A 52 0.87 -8.41 -12.43
C ARG A 52 -0.14 -8.03 -13.50
N TRP A 53 -1.42 -8.05 -13.15
CA TRP A 53 -2.50 -7.66 -14.05
C TRP A 53 -2.35 -6.21 -14.52
N LEU A 54 -2.11 -5.27 -13.60
CA LEU A 54 -1.86 -3.87 -13.93
C LEU A 54 -0.62 -3.69 -14.81
N ALA A 55 0.49 -4.34 -14.45
CA ALA A 55 1.72 -4.28 -15.23
C ALA A 55 1.52 -4.80 -16.65
N CYS A 56 0.90 -5.97 -16.83
CA CYS A 56 0.60 -6.52 -18.15
C CYS A 56 -0.32 -5.60 -18.97
N ARG A 57 -1.37 -5.06 -18.33
CA ARG A 57 -2.33 -4.18 -18.99
C ARG A 57 -1.70 -2.86 -19.43
N GLN A 58 -0.83 -2.28 -18.61
CA GLN A 58 -0.20 -0.99 -18.88
C GLN A 58 0.95 -1.11 -19.89
N LEU A 59 1.79 -2.13 -19.72
CA LEU A 59 3.00 -2.33 -20.52
C LEU A 59 2.75 -3.13 -21.80
N LYS A 60 1.57 -3.75 -21.94
CA LYS A 60 1.21 -4.62 -23.07
C LYS A 60 2.19 -5.79 -23.25
N ILE A 61 2.68 -6.35 -22.16
CA ILE A 61 3.57 -7.53 -22.15
C ILE A 61 2.93 -8.71 -21.41
N PRO A 62 3.27 -9.96 -21.78
CA PRO A 62 2.80 -11.16 -21.08
C PRO A 62 3.28 -11.22 -19.63
N ASN A 63 2.53 -11.90 -18.77
CA ASN A 63 2.88 -12.08 -17.35
C ASN A 63 4.22 -12.83 -17.18
N ALA A 64 4.50 -13.78 -18.07
CA ALA A 64 5.76 -14.52 -18.09
C ALA A 64 6.99 -13.64 -18.41
N SER A 65 6.78 -12.46 -19.01
CA SER A 65 7.85 -11.50 -19.34
C SER A 65 8.12 -10.48 -18.24
N LEU A 66 7.33 -10.45 -17.16
CA LEU A 66 7.56 -9.53 -16.04
C LEU A 66 8.79 -9.95 -15.23
N GLN A 67 9.80 -9.08 -15.16
CA GLN A 67 11.03 -9.33 -14.43
C GLN A 67 11.09 -8.45 -13.19
N PHE A 68 10.68 -9.00 -12.05
CA PHE A 68 10.77 -8.31 -10.77
C PHE A 68 12.19 -8.33 -10.23
N THR A 69 12.64 -7.19 -9.73
CA THR A 69 13.85 -7.04 -8.93
C THR A 69 13.52 -6.36 -7.60
N TYR A 70 14.45 -6.38 -6.66
CA TYR A 70 14.24 -5.85 -5.31
C TYR A 70 15.46 -5.01 -4.92
N ASN A 71 15.21 -3.86 -4.28
CA ASN A 71 16.30 -3.07 -3.70
C ASN A 71 16.83 -3.75 -2.41
N ALA A 72 17.86 -3.15 -1.81
CA ALA A 72 18.48 -3.66 -0.58
C ALA A 72 17.52 -3.81 0.62
N PHE A 73 16.38 -3.12 0.59
CA PHE A 73 15.36 -3.10 1.64
C PHE A 73 14.11 -3.92 1.27
N GLY A 74 14.11 -4.59 0.12
CA GLY A 74 13.01 -5.44 -0.33
C GLY A 74 11.88 -4.71 -1.06
N LYS A 75 12.01 -3.42 -1.40
CA LYS A 75 11.03 -2.73 -2.27
C LYS A 75 11.14 -3.31 -3.70
N PRO A 76 10.05 -3.85 -4.25
CA PRO A 76 10.06 -4.43 -5.60
C PRO A 76 10.01 -3.35 -6.69
N SER A 77 10.56 -3.67 -7.86
CA SER A 77 10.43 -2.89 -9.11
C SER A 77 10.49 -3.82 -10.33
N LEU A 78 10.14 -3.30 -11.52
CA LEU A 78 10.26 -4.05 -12.78
C LEU A 78 11.56 -3.69 -13.50
N LEU A 79 12.46 -4.66 -13.66
CA LEU A 79 13.75 -4.50 -14.33
C LEU A 79 13.59 -4.11 -15.81
N ASN A 80 12.62 -4.72 -16.49
CA ASN A 80 12.35 -4.50 -17.91
C ASN A 80 11.38 -3.35 -18.19
N ALA A 81 10.94 -2.62 -17.17
CA ALA A 81 10.09 -1.44 -17.29
C ALA A 81 10.40 -0.43 -16.17
N PRO A 82 11.58 0.21 -16.20
CA PRO A 82 12.07 1.04 -15.09
C PRO A 82 11.23 2.31 -14.82
N ALA A 83 10.44 2.77 -15.80
CA ALA A 83 9.51 3.88 -15.64
C ALA A 83 8.12 3.45 -15.11
N PHE A 84 7.88 2.14 -14.93
CA PHE A 84 6.66 1.63 -14.32
C PHE A 84 6.90 1.48 -12.81
N HIS A 85 6.47 2.49 -12.06
CA HIS A 85 6.54 2.48 -10.62
C HIS A 85 5.23 1.97 -10.04
N PHE A 86 5.33 1.24 -8.95
CA PHE A 86 4.17 0.73 -8.25
C PHE A 86 4.44 0.60 -6.76
N ASN A 87 3.36 0.57 -5.98
CA ASN A 87 3.40 0.16 -4.59
C ASN A 87 2.11 -0.56 -4.22
N VAL A 88 2.20 -1.50 -3.29
CA VAL A 88 1.07 -2.36 -2.87
C VAL A 88 0.95 -2.29 -1.36
N SER A 89 -0.29 -2.23 -0.87
CA SER A 89 -0.60 -2.42 0.55
C SER A 89 -1.81 -3.32 0.72
N HIS A 90 -1.95 -3.93 1.89
CA HIS A 90 -3.11 -4.76 2.21
C HIS A 90 -3.35 -4.81 3.71
N SER A 91 -4.61 -4.68 4.12
CA SER A 91 -5.02 -4.81 5.52
C SER A 91 -6.48 -5.24 5.60
N GLY A 92 -6.82 -6.08 6.58
CA GLY A 92 -8.13 -6.71 6.70
C GLY A 92 -8.61 -7.35 5.38
N LYS A 93 -9.70 -6.85 4.79
CA LYS A 93 -10.21 -7.37 3.51
C LYS A 93 -9.65 -6.69 2.26
N TRP A 94 -8.93 -5.57 2.41
CA TRP A 94 -8.52 -4.76 1.26
C TRP A 94 -7.09 -5.08 0.83
N VAL A 95 -6.92 -5.19 -0.49
CA VAL A 95 -5.64 -5.12 -1.18
C VAL A 95 -5.69 -3.91 -2.10
N VAL A 96 -4.70 -3.02 -2.02
CA VAL A 96 -4.59 -1.82 -2.87
C VAL A 96 -3.27 -1.81 -3.62
N CYS A 97 -3.30 -1.36 -4.88
CA CYS A 97 -2.12 -1.17 -5.70
C CYS A 97 -2.19 0.19 -6.39
N ALA A 98 -1.14 0.99 -6.24
CA ALA A 98 -0.96 2.24 -6.95
C ALA A 98 0.14 2.07 -8.01
N ILE A 99 -0.05 2.68 -9.18
CA ILE A 99 0.92 2.70 -10.28
C ILE A 99 1.14 4.13 -10.75
N ASP A 100 2.36 4.43 -11.19
CA ASP A 100 2.73 5.75 -11.68
C ASP A 100 3.97 5.72 -12.58
N ASP A 101 4.28 6.85 -13.21
CA ASP A 101 5.53 7.10 -13.94
C ASP A 101 6.65 7.67 -13.04
N HIS A 102 6.35 7.95 -11.77
CA HIS A 102 7.29 8.37 -10.73
C HIS A 102 7.22 7.42 -9.52
N PRO A 103 8.28 7.28 -8.71
CA PRO A 103 8.19 6.47 -7.51
C PRO A 103 7.14 6.98 -6.53
N LEU A 104 6.39 6.05 -5.94
CA LEU A 104 5.31 6.33 -4.99
C LEU A 104 5.27 5.28 -3.88
N GLY A 105 4.47 5.57 -2.86
CA GLY A 105 4.11 4.67 -1.77
C GLY A 105 2.62 4.77 -1.46
N ILE A 106 1.99 3.65 -1.14
CA ILE A 106 0.59 3.56 -0.74
C ILE A 106 0.51 2.73 0.53
N ASP A 107 -0.36 3.13 1.45
CA ASP A 107 -0.69 2.33 2.61
C ASP A 107 -2.18 2.31 2.93
N ILE A 108 -2.67 1.17 3.42
CA ILE A 108 -4.05 1.00 3.88
C ILE A 108 -4.06 0.17 5.15
N GLU A 109 -4.79 0.62 6.15
CA GLU A 109 -4.90 -0.07 7.43
C GLU A 109 -6.32 -0.11 7.96
N GLN A 110 -6.72 -1.29 8.46
CA GLN A 110 -7.99 -1.48 9.14
C GLN A 110 -7.93 -0.86 10.53
N LEU A 111 -8.93 -0.08 10.89
CA LEU A 111 -9.10 0.42 12.25
C LEU A 111 -9.37 -0.77 13.19
N ARG A 112 -8.45 -1.00 14.12
CA ARG A 112 -8.59 -1.99 15.20
C ARG A 112 -8.13 -1.38 16.51
N PRO A 113 -8.75 -1.72 17.66
CA PRO A 113 -8.29 -1.24 18.95
C PRO A 113 -6.79 -1.48 19.13
N ILE A 114 -6.08 -0.45 19.59
CA ILE A 114 -4.63 -0.47 19.78
C ILE A 114 -4.24 0.19 21.09
N ASP A 115 -3.10 -0.21 21.65
CA ASP A 115 -2.45 0.54 22.70
C ASP A 115 -1.73 1.75 22.09
N PHE A 116 -2.23 2.95 22.38
CA PHE A 116 -1.67 4.19 21.84
C PHE A 116 -0.23 4.44 22.26
N GLU A 117 0.29 3.77 23.30
CA GLU A 117 1.70 3.86 23.70
C GLU A 117 2.66 3.41 22.59
N VAL A 118 2.22 2.60 21.62
CA VAL A 118 3.00 2.30 20.41
C VAL A 118 3.36 3.58 19.63
N GLY A 119 2.49 4.59 19.67
CA GLY A 119 2.72 5.90 19.08
C GLY A 119 3.97 6.58 19.64
N ARG A 120 4.39 6.31 20.87
CA ARG A 120 5.64 6.87 21.43
C ARG A 120 6.88 6.39 20.70
N VAL A 121 6.82 5.26 20.02
CA VAL A 121 7.95 4.70 19.26
C VAL A 121 7.86 5.09 17.79
N CYS A 122 6.63 5.17 17.26
CA CYS A 122 6.37 5.41 15.84
C CYS A 122 6.28 6.89 15.46
N PHE A 123 5.83 7.75 16.38
CA PHE A 123 5.51 9.15 16.09
C PHE A 123 6.51 10.09 16.73
N SER A 124 6.72 11.24 16.08
CA SER A 124 7.45 12.33 16.70
C SER A 124 6.71 12.82 17.95
N ASP A 125 7.40 13.57 18.80
CA ASP A 125 6.79 14.03 20.05
C ASP A 125 5.60 14.97 19.77
N THR A 126 5.67 15.78 18.69
CA THR A 126 4.57 16.65 18.26
C THR A 126 3.36 15.86 17.76
N GLU A 127 3.57 14.83 16.94
CA GLU A 127 2.50 13.95 16.45
C GLU A 127 1.85 13.16 17.60
N TYR A 128 2.66 12.65 18.53
CA TYR A 128 2.17 11.91 19.69
C TYR A 128 1.35 12.80 20.62
N ASP A 129 1.83 14.02 20.88
CA ASP A 129 1.06 14.98 21.66
C ASP A 129 -0.26 15.29 20.94
N ALA A 130 -0.24 15.59 19.64
CA ALA A 130 -1.46 15.85 18.87
C ALA A 130 -2.46 14.68 18.89
N LEU A 131 -1.97 13.43 18.82
CA LEU A 131 -2.77 12.22 18.98
C LEU A 131 -3.43 12.16 20.37
N MET A 132 -2.68 12.43 21.43
CA MET A 132 -3.18 12.35 22.80
C MET A 132 -4.17 13.47 23.15
N HIS A 133 -4.09 14.61 22.45
CA HIS A 133 -5.06 15.70 22.56
C HIS A 133 -6.39 15.42 21.84
N GLN A 134 -6.46 14.39 20.98
CA GLN A 134 -7.73 14.01 20.36
C GLN A 134 -8.74 13.48 21.38
N ASP A 135 -10.03 13.74 21.10
CA ASP A 135 -11.14 13.10 21.80
C ASP A 135 -11.08 11.57 21.64
N ALA A 136 -11.60 10.84 22.63
CA ALA A 136 -11.51 9.38 22.68
C ALA A 136 -12.10 8.69 21.43
N GLU A 137 -13.17 9.25 20.86
CA GLU A 137 -13.85 8.72 19.67
C GLU A 137 -13.03 8.89 18.38
N SER A 138 -12.28 9.99 18.26
CA SER A 138 -11.48 10.32 17.08
C SER A 138 -10.04 9.80 17.17
N ARG A 139 -9.54 9.52 18.38
CA ARG A 139 -8.14 9.15 18.62
C ARG A 139 -7.69 7.93 17.83
N LEU A 140 -8.54 6.91 17.72
CA LEU A 140 -8.20 5.71 16.95
C LEU A 140 -8.05 6.03 15.45
N SER A 141 -9.01 6.75 14.89
CA SER A 141 -8.95 7.23 13.51
C SER A 141 -7.67 8.04 13.27
N TYR A 142 -7.39 9.00 14.14
CA TYR A 142 -6.23 9.88 14.04
C TYR A 142 -4.89 9.12 14.10
N PHE A 143 -4.80 8.11 14.96
CA PHE A 143 -3.64 7.21 14.99
C PHE A 143 -3.39 6.58 13.61
N TYR A 144 -4.43 6.01 13.00
CA TYR A 144 -4.33 5.35 11.70
C TYR A 144 -4.13 6.35 10.55
N ASP A 145 -4.62 7.59 10.68
CA ASP A 145 -4.32 8.67 9.74
C ASP A 145 -2.81 8.96 9.72
N LEU A 146 -2.19 9.18 10.89
CA LEU A 146 -0.74 9.37 11.00
C LEU A 146 0.03 8.14 10.53
N TRP A 147 -0.38 6.95 10.97
CA TRP A 147 0.33 5.70 10.66
C TRP A 147 0.38 5.43 9.16
N THR A 148 -0.76 5.52 8.47
CA THR A 148 -0.81 5.28 7.02
C THR A 148 -0.02 6.34 6.24
N LEU A 149 0.00 7.59 6.68
CA LEU A 149 0.86 8.63 6.10
C LEU A 149 2.34 8.27 6.23
N LYS A 150 2.78 7.87 7.43
CA LYS A 150 4.16 7.45 7.67
C LYS A 150 4.56 6.24 6.84
N GLU A 151 3.75 5.19 6.82
CA GLU A 151 4.03 3.99 6.04
C GLU A 151 4.02 4.29 4.53
N SER A 152 3.09 5.12 4.04
CA SER A 152 3.09 5.52 2.63
C SER A 152 4.38 6.27 2.25
N PHE A 153 4.90 7.12 3.15
CA PHE A 153 6.16 7.83 2.95
C PHE A 153 7.37 6.88 2.96
N VAL A 154 7.48 6.02 3.96
CA VAL A 154 8.56 5.01 4.07
C VAL A 154 8.56 4.09 2.84
N LYS A 155 7.38 3.73 2.35
CA LYS A 155 7.21 2.92 1.14
C LYS A 155 7.60 3.69 -0.11
N ALA A 156 7.36 5.00 -0.19
CA ALA A 156 7.82 5.84 -1.29
C ALA A 156 9.35 5.92 -1.34
N GLU A 157 9.97 6.24 -0.19
CA GLU A 157 11.43 6.23 0.02
C GLU A 157 12.06 4.87 -0.31
N GLY A 158 11.37 3.78 0.05
CA GLY A 158 11.83 2.42 -0.23
C GLY A 158 13.01 1.98 0.63
N GLN A 159 13.25 2.67 1.75
CA GLN A 159 14.27 2.33 2.74
C GLN A 159 13.73 1.37 3.83
N GLY A 160 12.41 1.15 3.86
CA GLY A 160 11.78 0.33 4.90
C GLY A 160 12.02 0.92 6.30
N LEU A 161 12.03 0.07 7.32
CA LEU A 161 12.18 0.49 8.71
C LEU A 161 13.58 1.01 9.08
N THR A 162 14.53 1.12 8.14
CA THR A 162 15.81 1.80 8.42
C THR A 162 15.65 3.31 8.48
N LEU A 163 14.57 3.86 7.92
CA LEU A 163 14.20 5.26 8.10
C LEU A 163 13.54 5.43 9.47
N PRO A 164 14.15 6.20 10.41
CA PRO A 164 13.57 6.39 11.73
C PRO A 164 12.22 7.10 11.63
N LEU A 165 11.14 6.49 12.10
CA LEU A 165 9.79 7.06 11.96
C LEU A 165 9.61 8.42 12.67
N LYS A 166 10.49 8.71 13.64
CA LYS A 166 10.53 10.00 14.35
C LYS A 166 11.32 11.10 13.63
N SER A 167 12.07 10.80 12.57
CA SER A 167 12.87 11.82 11.85
C SER A 167 12.05 12.62 10.83
N PHE A 168 10.73 12.47 10.83
CA PHE A 168 9.81 13.26 10.02
C PHE A 168 8.45 13.32 10.72
N SER A 169 7.68 14.37 10.46
CA SER A 169 6.41 14.63 11.13
C SER A 169 5.33 15.08 10.15
N PHE A 170 4.08 14.70 10.46
CA PHE A 170 2.87 15.15 9.80
C PHE A 170 2.04 16.08 10.68
N GLU A 171 1.39 17.05 10.06
CA GLU A 171 0.45 17.97 10.70
C GLU A 171 -0.89 17.92 9.95
N LEU A 172 -1.97 17.59 10.67
CA LEU A 172 -3.30 17.34 10.09
C LEU A 172 -4.34 18.41 10.44
N GLU A 173 -3.93 19.51 11.06
CA GLU A 173 -4.84 20.53 11.62
C GLU A 173 -5.60 21.34 10.56
N THR A 174 -5.05 21.45 9.35
CA THR A 174 -5.58 22.32 8.28
C THR A 174 -6.04 21.51 7.07
N GLN A 175 -6.99 20.59 7.25
CA GLN A 175 -7.57 19.90 6.10
C GLN A 175 -8.10 20.89 5.04
N PRO A 176 -7.83 20.68 3.74
CA PRO A 176 -7.30 19.44 3.14
C PRO A 176 -5.76 19.36 3.05
N SER A 177 -5.01 20.35 3.54
CA SER A 177 -3.54 20.31 3.50
C SER A 177 -2.96 19.42 4.58
N ILE A 178 -1.98 18.61 4.19
CA ILE A 178 -1.17 17.77 5.08
C ILE A 178 0.20 18.44 5.20
N GLY A 179 0.52 18.96 6.38
CA GLY A 179 1.85 19.47 6.68
C GLY A 179 2.84 18.31 6.78
N PHE A 180 4.05 18.49 6.25
CA PHE A 180 5.10 17.49 6.29
C PHE A 180 6.46 18.14 6.51
N THR A 181 7.22 17.64 7.49
CA THR A 181 8.56 18.11 7.82
C THR A 181 9.52 16.95 8.01
N THR A 182 10.80 17.15 7.69
CA THR A 182 11.87 16.17 7.87
C THR A 182 12.99 16.74 8.73
N GLU A 183 13.66 15.88 9.48
CA GLU A 183 14.80 16.21 10.32
C GLU A 183 16.04 15.47 9.81
N GLY A 184 17.06 16.22 9.37
CA GLY A 184 18.37 15.66 9.02
C GLY A 184 18.46 15.03 7.62
N PHE A 185 17.43 15.14 6.79
CA PHE A 185 17.48 14.72 5.38
C PHE A 185 16.48 15.50 4.51
N THR A 186 16.70 15.48 3.20
CA THR A 186 15.78 16.02 2.19
C THR A 186 15.15 14.89 1.40
N THR A 187 13.94 15.12 0.90
CA THR A 187 13.21 14.18 0.06
C THR A 187 12.46 14.92 -1.04
N VAL A 188 12.21 14.22 -2.15
CA VAL A 188 11.32 14.68 -3.21
C VAL A 188 9.87 14.23 -2.97
N TYR A 189 9.63 13.28 -2.05
CA TYR A 189 8.29 12.78 -1.74
C TYR A 189 7.65 13.66 -0.66
N CYS A 190 7.12 14.80 -1.08
CA CYS A 190 6.50 15.78 -0.19
C CYS A 190 5.00 15.99 -0.45
N HIS A 191 4.40 15.20 -1.34
CA HIS A 191 2.98 15.26 -1.65
C HIS A 191 2.26 14.05 -1.06
N PHE A 192 1.11 14.32 -0.43
CA PHE A 192 0.31 13.32 0.24
C PHE A 192 -1.17 13.48 -0.08
N LYS A 193 -1.89 12.36 -0.19
CA LYS A 193 -3.34 12.36 -0.27
C LYS A 193 -3.91 11.17 0.49
N GLN A 194 -4.90 11.44 1.35
CA GLN A 194 -5.68 10.42 2.01
C GLN A 194 -6.93 10.08 1.18
N TYR A 195 -7.33 8.81 1.21
CA TYR A 195 -8.50 8.30 0.49
C TYR A 195 -9.45 7.61 1.45
N GLU A 196 -10.75 7.86 1.29
CA GLU A 196 -11.80 7.13 1.98
C GLU A 196 -12.34 6.03 1.06
N LEU A 197 -11.76 4.83 1.18
CA LEU A 197 -12.22 3.65 0.44
C LEU A 197 -13.32 2.90 1.22
N ASP A 198 -13.18 2.86 2.54
CA ASP A 198 -14.03 2.13 3.47
C ASP A 198 -13.93 2.83 4.84
N PRO A 199 -15.05 3.11 5.54
CA PRO A 199 -15.05 3.86 6.80
C PRO A 199 -14.27 3.16 7.93
N ASP A 200 -14.10 1.84 7.85
CA ASP A 200 -13.34 1.06 8.83
C ASP A 200 -11.83 1.01 8.50
N TYR A 201 -11.37 1.85 7.56
CA TYR A 201 -10.00 1.87 7.08
C TYR A 201 -9.45 3.28 6.92
N LYS A 202 -8.15 3.45 7.13
CA LYS A 202 -7.39 4.61 6.65
C LYS A 202 -6.50 4.22 5.49
N MET A 203 -6.33 5.14 4.56
CA MET A 203 -5.50 4.94 3.39
C MET A 203 -4.81 6.24 3.00
N ALA A 204 -3.51 6.16 2.70
CA ALA A 204 -2.71 7.29 2.29
C ALA A 204 -1.80 6.92 1.11
N VAL A 205 -1.53 7.91 0.27
CA VAL A 205 -0.56 7.83 -0.82
C VAL A 205 0.46 8.96 -0.67
N CYS A 206 1.72 8.62 -0.91
CA CYS A 206 2.85 9.54 -0.96
C CYS A 206 3.49 9.49 -2.36
N ALA A 207 3.76 10.66 -2.94
CA ALA A 207 4.35 10.79 -4.27
C ALA A 207 5.25 12.03 -4.39
N ALA A 208 5.98 12.11 -5.51
CA ALA A 208 6.85 13.23 -5.85
C ALA A 208 6.13 14.40 -6.56
N HIS A 209 4.83 14.26 -6.83
CA HIS A 209 3.98 15.29 -7.43
C HIS A 209 2.58 15.27 -6.80
N ASP A 210 1.79 16.32 -7.04
CA ASP A 210 0.43 16.50 -6.52
C ASP A 210 -0.68 16.01 -7.46
N ASP A 211 -0.34 15.50 -8.66
CA ASP A 211 -1.31 14.89 -9.59
C ASP A 211 -1.77 13.49 -9.12
N PHE A 212 -2.58 13.49 -8.07
CA PHE A 212 -3.15 12.28 -7.49
C PHE A 212 -4.37 11.79 -8.26
N ALA A 213 -4.55 10.46 -8.29
CA ALA A 213 -5.78 9.85 -8.77
C ALA A 213 -7.01 10.46 -8.07
N GLN A 214 -8.07 10.72 -8.83
CA GLN A 214 -9.29 11.31 -8.28
C GLN A 214 -10.11 10.29 -7.48
N VAL A 215 -10.05 9.01 -7.88
CA VAL A 215 -10.80 7.91 -7.27
C VAL A 215 -9.94 6.66 -7.17
N VAL A 216 -10.25 5.82 -6.18
CA VAL A 216 -9.73 4.45 -6.09
C VAL A 216 -10.64 3.53 -6.89
N GLN A 217 -10.09 2.84 -7.89
CA GLN A 217 -10.86 1.96 -8.76
C GLN A 217 -11.00 0.57 -8.13
N GLN A 218 -12.22 0.19 -7.75
CA GLN A 218 -12.47 -1.16 -7.27
C GLN A 218 -12.52 -2.16 -8.44
N VAL A 219 -11.76 -3.24 -8.33
CA VAL A 219 -11.69 -4.32 -9.32
C VAL A 219 -12.47 -5.52 -8.81
N ASP A 220 -13.40 -6.02 -9.62
CA ASP A 220 -14.09 -7.28 -9.33
C ASP A 220 -13.08 -8.45 -9.39
N ILE A 221 -13.08 -9.30 -8.37
CA ILE A 221 -12.24 -10.49 -8.28
C ILE A 221 -12.41 -11.42 -9.48
N ASN A 222 -13.60 -11.48 -10.07
CA ASN A 222 -13.88 -12.28 -11.26
C ASN A 222 -13.14 -11.76 -12.49
N THR A 223 -12.98 -10.44 -12.62
CA THR A 223 -12.22 -9.81 -13.71
C THR A 223 -10.78 -10.28 -13.71
N LEU A 224 -10.14 -10.30 -12.53
CA LEU A 224 -8.76 -10.78 -12.42
C LEU A 224 -8.63 -12.24 -12.84
N ARG A 225 -9.55 -13.11 -12.43
CA ARG A 225 -9.54 -14.52 -12.84
C ARG A 225 -9.56 -14.66 -14.36
N LEU A 226 -10.45 -13.94 -15.03
CA LEU A 226 -10.63 -14.06 -16.47
C LEU A 226 -9.42 -13.53 -17.24
N GLU A 227 -8.94 -12.34 -16.87
CA GLU A 227 -7.88 -11.67 -17.61
C GLU A 227 -6.50 -12.26 -17.31
N VAL A 228 -6.19 -12.59 -16.05
CA VAL A 228 -4.89 -13.20 -15.69
C VAL A 228 -4.72 -14.61 -16.25
N ALA A 229 -5.83 -15.33 -16.49
CA ALA A 229 -5.78 -16.60 -17.20
C ALA A 229 -5.38 -16.46 -18.68
N THR A 230 -5.65 -15.30 -19.30
CA THR A 230 -5.29 -15.00 -20.70
C THR A 230 -3.92 -14.34 -20.87
N LEU A 231 -3.31 -13.86 -19.78
CA LEU A 231 -1.99 -13.21 -19.76
C LEU A 231 -0.80 -14.19 -19.81
N ALA A 232 -1.05 -15.45 -20.19
CA ALA A 232 -0.07 -16.54 -20.26
C ALA A 232 0.99 -16.30 -21.34
#